data_AF-A0A7V1Y3G4-F1
#
_entry.id   AF-A0A7V1Y3G4-F1
#
_cell.length_a   1.000
_cell.length_b   1.000
_cell.length_c   1.000
_cell.angle_alpha   90.00
_cell.angle_beta   90.00
_cell.angle_gamma   90.00
#
_symmetry.space_group_name_H-M   'P 1'
#
loop_
_entity.id
_entity.type
_entity.pdbx_description
1 polymer ?
#
loop_
_entity_poly.entity_id
_entity_poly.type
_entity_poly.pdbx_seq_one_letter_code
_entity_poly.pdbx_strand_id
1 'polypeptide(L)'
;MIGPGCLPLVLFLILLLLLPVVFGQVLTTALLKLHLDAATSLGLALAIIVGSSINLPVKRIVHAEEVVVHPLAVFGLPWLWPSLRRVRRETVIAVNVGGCVVPTALAVYETAHVASEGWVVAGALIVAVLISVVVCYWIAKPVKGIGIAMPGLVPPLVAVTAAMVLAPEQRVPVAFVAGVLGPLIGADLLHLRDISRIATGVASIGGAGTFDGIVLSGIVAAYLA
;
A
#
# COMPACT_ATOMS: atom_id res chain seq x y z
N MET A 1 -36.01 -21.89 -15.84
CA MET A 1 -35.66 -22.09 -14.41
C MET A 1 -34.16 -21.86 -14.29
N ILE A 2 -33.77 -20.79 -13.61
CA ILE A 2 -32.35 -20.48 -13.37
C ILE A 2 -31.86 -21.50 -12.33
N GLY A 3 -30.80 -22.26 -12.64
CA GLY A 3 -30.28 -23.29 -11.72
C GLY A 3 -29.84 -22.68 -10.38
N PRO A 4 -29.88 -23.42 -9.26
CA PRO A 4 -29.61 -22.89 -7.92
C PRO A 4 -28.22 -22.25 -7.76
N GLY A 5 -27.25 -22.58 -8.62
CA GLY A 5 -25.92 -21.96 -8.67
C GLY A 5 -25.79 -20.71 -9.57
N CYS A 6 -26.78 -20.43 -10.43
CA CYS A 6 -26.69 -19.32 -11.38
C CYS A 6 -26.95 -17.96 -10.72
N LEU A 7 -27.86 -17.88 -9.74
CA LEU A 7 -28.09 -16.65 -8.98
C LEU A 7 -26.83 -16.19 -8.19
N PRO A 8 -26.18 -17.03 -7.35
CA PRO A 8 -24.97 -16.61 -6.65
C PRO A 8 -23.82 -16.29 -7.60
N LEU A 9 -23.69 -16.98 -8.74
CA LEU A 9 -22.69 -16.66 -9.76
C LEU A 9 -22.94 -15.27 -10.37
N VAL A 10 -24.19 -14.95 -10.73
CA VAL A 10 -24.56 -13.63 -11.27
C VAL A 10 -24.29 -12.53 -10.23
N LEU A 11 -24.64 -12.75 -8.96
CA LEU A 11 -24.35 -11.79 -7.89
C LEU A 11 -22.84 -11.58 -7.69
N PHE A 12 -22.04 -12.66 -7.75
CA PHE A 12 -20.59 -12.57 -7.67
C PHE A 12 -20.00 -11.77 -8.84
N LEU A 13 -20.47 -12.00 -10.07
CA LEU A 13 -20.02 -11.25 -11.25
C LEU A 13 -20.40 -9.76 -11.18
N ILE A 14 -21.61 -9.45 -10.70
CA ILE A 14 -22.04 -8.07 -10.47
C ILE A 14 -21.14 -7.40 -9.44
N LEU A 15 -20.86 -8.07 -8.31
CA LEU A 15 -19.98 -7.55 -7.27
C LEU A 15 -18.56 -7.29 -7.82
N LEU A 16 -18.02 -8.24 -8.59
CA LEU A 16 -16.70 -8.10 -9.22
C LEU A 16 -16.64 -6.92 -10.17
N LEU A 17 -17.71 -6.66 -10.93
CA LEU A 17 -17.81 -5.51 -11.84
C LEU A 17 -17.94 -4.18 -11.09
N LEU A 18 -18.64 -4.16 -9.95
CA LEU A 18 -18.85 -2.96 -9.14
C LEU A 18 -17.62 -2.59 -8.30
N LEU A 19 -16.80 -3.56 -7.91
CA LEU A 19 -15.69 -3.35 -6.99
C LEU A 19 -14.67 -2.28 -7.47
N PRO A 20 -14.23 -2.24 -8.75
CA PRO A 20 -13.38 -1.17 -9.24
C PRO A 20 -14.05 0.22 -9.18
N VAL A 21 -15.36 0.29 -9.41
CA VAL A 21 -16.12 1.55 -9.37
C VAL A 21 -16.19 2.07 -7.94
N VAL A 22 -16.53 1.20 -6.99
CA VAL A 22 -16.56 1.54 -5.55
C VAL A 22 -15.17 1.95 -5.08
N PHE A 23 -14.13 1.20 -5.45
CA PHE A 23 -12.76 1.53 -5.08
C PHE A 23 -12.32 2.88 -5.64
N GLY A 24 -12.60 3.15 -6.92
CA GLY A 24 -12.30 4.44 -7.55
C GLY A 24 -13.04 5.61 -6.88
N GLN A 25 -14.28 5.40 -6.44
CA GLN A 25 -15.04 6.39 -5.68
C GLN A 25 -14.43 6.65 -4.30
N VAL A 26 -14.08 5.62 -3.54
CA VAL A 26 -13.43 5.76 -2.23
C VAL A 26 -12.10 6.49 -2.37
N LEU A 27 -11.28 6.08 -3.35
CA LEU A 27 -10.00 6.70 -3.66
C LEU A 27 -10.16 8.19 -3.98
N THR A 28 -11.05 8.53 -4.90
CA THR A 28 -11.26 9.94 -5.31
C THR A 28 -11.84 10.77 -4.18
N THR A 29 -12.75 10.21 -3.39
CA THR A 29 -13.38 10.91 -2.25
C THR A 29 -12.36 11.18 -1.14
N ALA A 30 -11.47 10.22 -0.86
CA ALA A 30 -10.39 10.42 0.10
C ALA A 30 -9.44 11.53 -0.35
N LEU A 31 -9.09 11.57 -1.64
CA LEU A 31 -8.22 12.61 -2.21
C LEU A 31 -8.88 13.99 -2.19
N LEU A 32 -10.18 14.09 -2.47
CA LEU A 32 -10.93 15.34 -2.37
C LEU A 32 -10.92 15.94 -0.95
N LYS A 33 -10.83 15.09 0.08
CA LYS A 33 -10.69 15.56 1.48
C LYS A 33 -9.32 16.16 1.79
N LEU A 34 -8.30 15.95 0.93
CA LEU A 34 -6.95 16.50 1.08
C LEU A 34 -6.79 17.90 0.46
N HIS A 35 -7.86 18.68 0.42
CA HIS A 35 -7.85 20.04 -0.16
C HIS A 35 -7.47 20.10 -1.65
N LEU A 36 -7.57 18.96 -2.34
CA LEU A 36 -7.34 18.85 -3.77
C LEU A 36 -8.63 19.16 -4.54
N ASP A 37 -8.51 19.84 -5.68
CA ASP A 37 -9.66 20.02 -6.56
C ASP A 37 -10.06 18.69 -7.23
N ALA A 38 -11.25 18.66 -7.82
CA ALA A 38 -11.81 17.44 -8.40
C ALA A 38 -11.01 16.89 -9.58
N ALA A 39 -10.41 17.76 -10.41
CA ALA A 39 -9.61 17.32 -11.54
C ALA A 39 -8.29 16.71 -11.06
N THR A 40 -7.62 17.34 -10.10
CA THR A 40 -6.38 16.79 -9.50
C THR A 40 -6.64 15.48 -8.76
N SER A 41 -7.73 15.40 -7.99
CA SER A 41 -8.11 14.17 -7.28
C SER A 41 -8.37 12.99 -8.23
N LEU A 42 -9.10 13.24 -9.33
CA LEU A 42 -9.34 12.23 -10.36
C LEU A 42 -8.04 11.85 -11.08
N GLY A 43 -7.20 12.83 -11.42
CA GLY A 43 -5.92 12.61 -12.06
C GLY A 43 -4.97 11.77 -11.20
N LEU A 44 -4.90 12.04 -9.90
CA LEU A 44 -4.13 11.25 -8.94
C LEU A 44 -4.70 9.85 -8.76
N ALA A 45 -6.03 9.71 -8.65
CA ALA A 45 -6.65 8.39 -8.59
C ALA A 45 -6.30 7.53 -9.81
N LEU A 46 -6.37 8.10 -11.02
CA LEU A 46 -5.94 7.45 -12.25
C LEU A 46 -4.44 7.17 -12.26
N ALA A 47 -3.61 8.09 -11.78
CA ALA A 47 -2.16 7.89 -11.70
C ALA A 47 -1.78 6.75 -10.74
N ILE A 48 -2.47 6.62 -9.60
CA ILE A 48 -2.30 5.50 -8.66
C ILE A 48 -2.73 4.19 -9.34
N ILE A 49 -3.90 4.15 -9.99
CA ILE A 49 -4.40 2.94 -10.66
C ILE A 49 -3.51 2.52 -11.83
N VAL A 50 -3.22 3.42 -12.77
CA VAL A 50 -2.42 3.11 -13.98
C VAL A 50 -0.96 2.86 -13.59
N GLY A 51 -0.40 3.71 -12.72
CA GLY A 51 0.96 3.59 -12.23
C GLY A 51 1.20 2.31 -11.42
N SER A 52 0.15 1.66 -10.91
CA SER A 52 0.26 0.37 -10.22
C SER A 52 0.83 -0.74 -11.10
N SER A 53 0.70 -0.62 -12.43
CA SER A 53 1.26 -1.57 -13.39
C SER A 53 2.76 -1.35 -13.66
N ILE A 54 3.36 -0.28 -13.13
CA ILE A 54 4.72 0.14 -13.43
C ILE A 54 5.59 -0.08 -12.19
N ASN A 55 6.60 -0.95 -12.31
CA ASN A 55 7.60 -1.20 -11.28
C ASN A 55 8.97 -0.71 -11.77
N LEU A 56 9.54 0.26 -11.05
CA LEU A 56 10.85 0.84 -11.36
C LEU A 56 11.95 0.09 -10.60
N PRO A 57 12.91 -0.57 -11.27
CA PRO A 57 14.00 -1.27 -10.60
C PRO A 57 14.97 -0.26 -9.97
N VAL A 58 15.22 -0.40 -8.66
CA VAL A 58 16.09 0.50 -7.88
C VAL A 58 17.40 -0.17 -7.50
N LYS A 59 17.38 -1.48 -7.19
CA LYS A 59 18.59 -2.20 -6.77
C LYS A 59 18.58 -3.64 -7.27
N ARG A 60 19.75 -4.17 -7.57
CA ARG A 60 19.95 -5.61 -7.86
C ARG A 60 20.86 -6.19 -6.80
N ILE A 61 20.47 -7.32 -6.24
CA ILE A 61 21.25 -8.08 -5.26
C ILE A 61 21.54 -9.44 -5.90
N VAL A 62 22.81 -9.73 -6.13
CA VAL A 62 23.25 -11.02 -6.69
C VAL A 62 23.40 -12.01 -5.54
N HIS A 63 22.77 -13.17 -5.66
CA HIS A 63 22.86 -14.28 -4.71
C HIS A 63 23.73 -15.39 -5.30
N ALA A 64 24.57 -16.00 -4.46
CA ALA A 64 25.37 -17.18 -4.84
C ALA A 64 24.51 -18.45 -5.02
N GLU A 65 23.34 -18.49 -4.38
CA GLU A 65 22.40 -19.62 -4.41
C GLU A 65 21.24 -19.41 -5.38
N GLU A 66 20.76 -20.51 -5.95
CA GLU A 66 19.68 -20.55 -6.93
C GLU A 66 18.32 -20.34 -6.28
N VAL A 67 17.70 -19.18 -6.54
CA VAL A 67 16.37 -18.86 -6.01
C VAL A 67 15.30 -19.46 -6.90
N VAL A 68 14.56 -20.46 -6.41
CA VAL A 68 13.39 -21.02 -7.08
C VAL A 68 12.15 -20.15 -6.80
N VAL A 69 11.69 -19.38 -7.78
CA VAL A 69 10.48 -18.53 -7.66
C VAL A 69 9.30 -19.22 -8.33
N HIS A 70 8.16 -19.26 -7.64
CA HIS A 70 6.90 -19.78 -8.17
C HIS A 70 5.85 -18.65 -8.25
N PRO A 71 5.36 -18.24 -9.43
CA PRO A 71 4.41 -17.12 -9.59
C PRO A 71 3.12 -17.29 -8.78
N LEU A 72 2.69 -18.53 -8.57
CA LEU A 72 1.45 -18.88 -7.88
C LEU A 72 1.60 -19.04 -6.35
N ALA A 73 2.81 -18.85 -5.81
CA ALA A 73 3.04 -18.91 -4.37
C ALA A 73 2.31 -17.77 -3.62
N VAL A 74 2.20 -16.59 -4.24
CA VAL A 74 1.47 -15.43 -3.69
C VAL A 74 -0.01 -15.74 -3.46
N PHE A 75 -0.60 -16.61 -4.28
CA PHE A 75 -2.00 -17.03 -4.17
C PHE A 75 -2.19 -18.31 -3.34
N GLY A 76 -1.13 -18.80 -2.68
CA GLY A 76 -1.18 -20.05 -1.92
C GLY A 76 -1.45 -21.28 -2.78
N LEU A 77 -1.25 -21.23 -4.10
CA LEU A 77 -1.55 -22.30 -5.06
C LEU A 77 -0.29 -22.81 -5.81
N PRO A 78 0.86 -23.02 -5.15
CA PRO A 78 2.07 -23.45 -5.86
C PRO A 78 1.94 -24.85 -6.48
N TRP A 79 1.00 -25.68 -6.01
CA TRP A 79 0.78 -27.04 -6.52
C TRP A 79 0.04 -27.11 -7.86
N LEU A 80 -0.67 -26.05 -8.27
CA LEU A 80 -1.48 -26.08 -9.50
C LEU A 80 -0.62 -26.16 -10.77
N TRP A 81 0.59 -25.58 -10.75
CA TRP A 81 1.51 -25.62 -11.91
C TRP A 81 2.99 -25.70 -11.51
N PRO A 82 3.47 -26.87 -11.04
CA PRO A 82 4.82 -27.05 -10.49
C PRO A 82 5.98 -26.71 -11.44
N SER A 83 5.71 -26.61 -12.75
CA SER A 83 6.66 -26.36 -13.82
C SER A 83 7.03 -24.88 -14.03
N LEU A 84 6.34 -23.93 -13.38
CA LEU A 84 6.64 -22.49 -13.48
C LEU A 84 7.78 -22.02 -12.58
N ARG A 85 8.61 -22.95 -12.09
CA ARG A 85 9.81 -22.67 -11.29
C ARG A 85 10.82 -21.89 -12.13
N ARG A 86 11.04 -20.62 -11.79
CA ARG A 86 12.14 -19.83 -12.38
C ARG A 86 13.28 -19.75 -11.38
N VAL A 87 14.44 -20.29 -11.75
CA VAL A 87 15.68 -20.10 -11.01
C VAL A 87 16.25 -18.73 -11.38
N ARG A 88 16.37 -17.82 -10.42
CA ARG A 88 17.08 -16.54 -10.59
C ARG A 88 18.20 -16.43 -9.56
N ARG A 89 19.38 -15.98 -9.99
CA ARG A 89 20.52 -15.69 -9.11
C ARG A 89 20.55 -14.23 -8.65
N GLU A 90 19.47 -13.49 -8.90
CA GLU A 90 19.38 -12.07 -8.58
C GLU A 90 18.01 -11.77 -7.99
N THR A 91 18.01 -10.99 -6.91
CA THR A 91 16.82 -10.31 -6.38
C THR A 91 16.85 -8.87 -6.86
N VAL A 92 15.87 -8.49 -7.69
CA VAL A 92 15.67 -7.09 -8.10
C VAL A 92 14.72 -6.43 -7.10
N ILE A 93 15.19 -5.39 -6.42
CA ILE A 93 14.34 -4.49 -5.63
C ILE A 93 13.78 -3.43 -6.56
N ALA A 94 12.46 -3.37 -6.68
CA ALA A 94 11.74 -2.37 -7.43
C ALA A 94 10.88 -1.51 -6.50
N VAL A 95 10.44 -0.36 -7.02
CA VAL A 95 9.46 0.52 -6.37
C VAL A 95 8.31 0.72 -7.34
N ASN A 96 7.09 0.48 -6.86
CA ASN A 96 5.89 0.64 -7.66
C ASN A 96 5.50 2.11 -7.80
N VAL A 97 5.16 2.55 -9.02
CA VAL A 97 4.81 3.95 -9.27
C VAL A 97 3.49 4.33 -8.59
N GLY A 98 2.43 3.55 -8.81
CA GLY A 98 1.12 3.84 -8.25
C GLY A 98 0.96 3.44 -6.79
N GLY A 99 1.66 2.38 -6.37
CA GLY A 99 1.62 1.81 -5.03
C GLY A 99 2.55 2.48 -4.02
N CYS A 100 3.63 3.12 -4.48
CA CYS A 100 4.61 3.75 -3.60
C CYS A 100 4.95 5.18 -4.02
N VAL A 101 5.37 5.43 -5.26
CA VAL A 101 5.90 6.74 -5.68
C VAL A 101 4.83 7.83 -5.57
N VAL A 102 3.67 7.64 -6.19
CA VAL A 102 2.58 8.63 -6.19
C VAL A 102 2.06 8.88 -4.76
N PRO A 103 1.73 7.85 -3.95
CA PRO A 103 1.32 8.05 -2.56
C PRO A 103 2.36 8.77 -1.71
N THR A 104 3.64 8.43 -1.87
CA THR A 104 4.74 9.06 -1.12
C THR A 104 4.91 10.53 -1.52
N ALA A 105 4.84 10.83 -2.81
CA ALA A 105 4.89 12.22 -3.30
C ALA A 105 3.73 13.05 -2.74
N LEU A 106 2.52 12.48 -2.70
CA LEU A 106 1.36 13.13 -2.09
C LEU A 106 1.55 13.31 -0.57
N ALA A 107 2.10 12.31 0.13
CA ALA A 107 2.38 12.43 1.56
C ALA A 107 3.42 13.52 1.86
N VAL A 108 4.43 13.70 0.99
CA VAL A 108 5.39 14.80 1.09
C VAL A 108 4.71 16.15 0.89
N TYR A 109 3.82 16.27 -0.10
CA TYR A 109 3.02 17.47 -0.34
C TYR A 109 2.14 17.83 0.88
N GLU A 110 1.39 16.87 1.42
CA GLU A 110 0.55 17.07 2.61
C GLU A 110 1.39 17.38 3.86
N THR A 111 2.59 16.79 3.99
CA THR A 111 3.52 17.12 5.08
C THR A 111 3.94 18.58 5.02
N ALA A 112 4.26 19.10 3.83
CA ALA A 112 4.62 20.50 3.65
C ALA A 112 3.43 21.42 3.96
N HIS A 113 2.22 21.04 3.55
CA HIS A 113 1.00 21.77 3.87
C HIS A 113 0.75 21.83 5.39
N VAL A 114 0.73 20.69 6.06
CA VAL A 114 0.54 20.60 7.52
C VAL A 114 1.64 21.33 8.29
N ALA A 115 2.89 21.29 7.81
CA ALA A 115 3.98 22.02 8.45
C ALA A 115 3.83 23.54 8.35
N SER A 116 3.14 24.05 7.33
CA SER A 116 2.89 25.50 7.15
C SER A 116 1.85 26.07 8.12
N GLU A 117 0.99 25.22 8.68
CA GLU A 117 -0.06 25.59 9.65
C GLU A 117 0.50 25.96 11.03
N GLY A 118 1.66 25.41 11.39
CA GLY A 118 2.37 25.76 12.62
C GLY A 118 3.14 24.60 13.24
N TRP A 119 4.07 24.96 14.12
CA TRP A 119 4.98 24.00 14.76
C TRP A 119 4.27 22.97 15.65
N VAL A 120 3.14 23.34 16.26
CA VAL A 120 2.34 22.43 17.11
C VAL A 120 1.75 21.30 16.26
N VAL A 121 1.14 21.63 15.13
CA VAL A 121 0.54 20.66 14.22
C VAL A 121 1.61 19.82 13.53
N ALA A 122 2.73 20.43 13.14
CA ALA A 122 3.88 19.69 12.62
C ALA A 122 4.42 18.67 13.63
N GLY A 123 4.50 19.05 14.92
CA GLY A 123 4.87 18.13 15.99
C GLY A 123 3.87 16.97 16.13
N ALA A 124 2.57 17.27 16.09
CA ALA A 124 1.52 16.25 16.12
C ALA A 124 1.60 15.27 14.95
N LEU A 125 1.88 15.77 13.73
CA LEU A 125 2.12 14.95 12.55
C LEU A 125 3.29 13.99 12.76
N ILE A 126 4.44 14.49 13.24
CA ILE A 126 5.62 13.67 13.51
C ILE A 126 5.28 12.54 14.49
N VAL A 127 4.58 12.86 15.58
CA VAL A 127 4.16 11.87 16.58
C VAL A 127 3.21 10.84 15.97
N ALA A 128 2.22 11.26 15.17
CA ALA A 128 1.29 10.35 14.49
C ALA A 128 2.01 9.40 13.52
N VAL A 129 2.95 9.91 12.73
CA VAL A 129 3.80 9.11 11.84
C VAL A 129 4.63 8.12 12.65
N LEU A 130 5.30 8.55 13.73
CA LEU A 130 6.11 7.67 14.56
C LEU A 130 5.30 6.54 15.17
N ILE A 131 4.09 6.82 15.69
CA ILE A 131 3.18 5.79 16.20
C ILE A 131 2.86 4.78 15.10
N SER A 132 2.46 5.27 13.92
CA SER A 132 2.11 4.43 12.78
C SER A 132 3.28 3.55 12.33
N VAL A 133 4.49 4.12 12.25
CA VAL A 133 5.72 3.40 11.89
C VAL A 133 6.06 2.31 12.90
N VAL A 134 6.01 2.61 14.20
CA VAL A 134 6.29 1.63 15.26
C VAL A 134 5.30 0.47 15.21
N VAL A 135 4.01 0.77 15.09
CA VAL A 135 2.98 -0.27 15.01
C VAL A 135 3.14 -1.11 13.75
N CYS A 136 3.33 -0.48 12.58
CA CYS A 136 3.54 -1.18 11.32
C CYS A 136 4.78 -2.08 11.37
N TYR A 137 5.88 -1.62 11.98
CA TYR A 137 7.08 -2.43 12.18
C TYR A 137 6.81 -3.67 13.04
N TRP A 138 6.04 -3.55 14.11
CA TRP A 138 5.78 -4.67 15.01
C TRP A 138 4.83 -5.73 14.42
N ILE A 139 3.87 -5.31 13.61
CA ILE A 139 2.87 -6.21 13.04
C ILE A 139 3.30 -6.80 11.69
N ALA A 140 4.27 -6.17 11.01
CA ALA A 140 4.82 -6.65 9.76
C ALA A 140 5.61 -7.95 9.96
N LYS A 141 5.35 -8.94 9.12
CA LYS A 141 6.04 -10.22 9.13
C LYS A 141 6.54 -10.55 7.73
N PRO A 142 7.85 -10.82 7.55
CA PRO A 142 8.36 -11.27 6.27
C PRO A 142 7.96 -12.74 6.03
N VAL A 143 7.21 -12.99 4.97
CA VAL A 143 6.68 -14.30 4.58
C VAL A 143 7.31 -14.74 3.26
N LYS A 144 7.93 -15.93 3.27
CA LYS A 144 8.61 -16.51 2.09
C LYS A 144 7.64 -16.63 0.91
N GLY A 145 8.04 -16.09 -0.24
CA GLY A 145 7.27 -16.15 -1.49
C GLY A 145 6.11 -15.16 -1.60
N ILE A 146 5.80 -14.40 -0.54
CA ILE A 146 4.75 -13.36 -0.53
C ILE A 146 5.36 -11.97 -0.39
N GLY A 147 6.41 -11.81 0.43
CA GLY A 147 7.00 -10.51 0.78
C GLY A 147 6.69 -10.15 2.22
N ILE A 148 6.39 -8.89 2.51
CA ILE A 148 5.98 -8.46 3.84
C ILE A 148 4.45 -8.53 3.95
N ALA A 149 3.96 -9.22 4.97
CA ALA A 149 2.53 -9.34 5.25
C ALA A 149 2.21 -8.71 6.60
N MET A 150 1.05 -8.05 6.69
CA MET A 150 0.53 -7.41 7.89
C MET A 150 -1.00 -7.33 7.82
N PRO A 151 -1.70 -7.24 8.96
CA PRO A 151 -3.16 -7.09 8.98
C PRO A 151 -3.59 -5.77 8.32
N GLY A 152 -4.33 -5.84 7.22
CA GLY A 152 -4.59 -4.68 6.36
C GLY A 152 -5.38 -3.52 6.98
N LEU A 153 -6.20 -3.77 8.01
CA LEU A 153 -6.98 -2.73 8.68
C LEU A 153 -6.25 -2.05 9.85
N VAL A 154 -5.19 -2.66 10.39
CA VAL A 154 -4.51 -2.10 11.56
C VAL A 154 -3.86 -0.75 11.25
N PRO A 155 -3.07 -0.59 10.17
CA PRO A 155 -2.43 0.70 9.88
C PRO A 155 -3.39 1.86 9.63
N PRO A 156 -4.46 1.75 8.80
CA PRO A 156 -5.36 2.88 8.60
C PRO A 156 -6.08 3.27 9.89
N LEU A 157 -6.45 2.30 10.74
CA LEU A 157 -7.08 2.57 12.03
C LEU A 157 -6.13 3.27 13.00
N VAL A 158 -4.86 2.86 13.04
CA VAL A 158 -3.84 3.52 13.88
C VAL A 158 -3.58 4.94 13.37
N ALA A 159 -3.47 5.12 12.06
CA ALA A 159 -3.23 6.44 11.47
C ALA A 159 -4.38 7.42 11.73
N VAL A 160 -5.63 7.01 11.48
CA VAL A 160 -6.80 7.89 11.73
C VAL A 160 -7.00 8.18 13.21
N THR A 161 -6.81 7.18 14.09
CA THR A 161 -6.97 7.39 15.55
C THR A 161 -5.89 8.33 16.08
N ALA A 162 -4.63 8.16 15.67
CA ALA A 162 -3.55 9.08 16.03
C ALA A 162 -3.83 10.50 15.52
N ALA A 163 -4.27 10.65 14.27
CA ALA A 163 -4.57 11.95 13.68
C ALA A 163 -5.74 12.66 14.39
N MET A 164 -6.83 11.96 14.69
CA MET A 164 -7.99 12.52 15.39
C MET A 164 -7.65 13.00 16.80
N VAL A 165 -6.74 12.31 17.50
CA VAL A 165 -6.32 12.65 18.85
C VAL A 165 -5.30 13.79 18.86
N LEU A 166 -4.31 13.73 17.96
CA LEU A 166 -3.14 14.62 18.01
C LEU A 166 -3.33 15.91 17.20
N ALA A 167 -4.09 15.85 16.09
CA ALA A 167 -4.28 16.96 15.17
C ALA A 167 -5.74 17.03 14.67
N PRO A 168 -6.74 17.23 15.55
CA PRO A 168 -8.16 17.18 15.19
C PRO A 168 -8.58 18.17 14.10
N GLU A 169 -7.92 19.33 14.04
CA GLU A 169 -8.15 20.36 13.00
C GLU A 169 -7.55 19.97 11.64
N GLN A 170 -6.46 19.20 11.63
CA GLN A 170 -5.73 18.75 10.44
C GLN A 170 -5.75 17.22 10.29
N ARG A 171 -6.82 16.58 10.77
CA ARG A 171 -6.88 15.12 10.92
C ARG A 171 -6.83 14.37 9.60
N VAL A 172 -7.42 14.90 8.52
CA VAL A 172 -7.41 14.23 7.22
C VAL A 172 -5.99 14.15 6.64
N PRO A 173 -5.25 15.25 6.46
CA PRO A 173 -3.89 15.17 5.92
C PRO A 173 -2.94 14.44 6.87
N VAL A 174 -3.08 14.60 8.19
CA VAL A 174 -2.26 13.85 9.16
C VAL A 174 -2.55 12.35 9.10
N ALA A 175 -3.81 11.93 8.99
CA ALA A 175 -4.19 10.53 8.85
C ALA A 175 -3.66 9.94 7.54
N PHE A 176 -3.75 10.69 6.43
CA PHE A 176 -3.19 10.28 5.16
C PHE A 176 -1.68 10.06 5.24
N VAL A 177 -0.94 11.05 5.74
CA VAL A 177 0.53 10.99 5.84
C VAL A 177 0.97 9.86 6.78
N ALA A 178 0.37 9.75 7.96
CA ALA A 178 0.67 8.65 8.89
C ALA A 178 0.28 7.28 8.30
N GLY A 179 -0.80 7.22 7.52
CA GLY A 179 -1.27 6.02 6.83
C GLY A 179 -0.36 5.60 5.67
N VAL A 180 0.27 6.53 4.96
CA VAL A 180 1.25 6.23 3.90
C VAL A 180 2.62 5.91 4.47
N LEU A 181 3.16 6.77 5.34
CA LEU A 181 4.53 6.65 5.86
C LEU A 181 4.67 5.52 6.88
N GLY A 182 3.59 5.15 7.58
CA GLY A 182 3.58 4.03 8.53
C GLY A 182 3.98 2.70 7.88
N PRO A 183 3.20 2.17 6.93
CA PRO A 183 3.55 0.96 6.18
C PRO A 183 4.83 1.13 5.36
N LEU A 184 5.03 2.26 4.69
CA LEU A 184 6.23 2.48 3.86
C LEU A 184 7.51 2.35 4.70
N ILE A 185 7.59 3.06 5.83
CA ILE A 185 8.81 3.03 6.65
C ILE A 185 8.82 1.79 7.55
N GLY A 186 7.74 1.58 8.31
CA GLY A 186 7.64 0.55 9.33
C GLY A 186 7.63 -0.87 8.77
N ALA A 187 6.85 -1.10 7.72
CA ALA A 187 6.82 -2.41 7.07
C ALA A 187 7.94 -2.50 6.03
N ASP A 188 7.83 -1.76 4.94
CA ASP A 188 8.65 -1.99 3.74
C ASP A 188 10.14 -1.68 3.99
N LEU A 189 10.48 -0.44 4.35
CA LEU A 189 11.87 0.00 4.46
C LEU A 189 12.64 -0.68 5.59
N LEU A 190 12.06 -0.76 6.80
CA LEU A 190 12.74 -1.35 7.96
C LEU A 190 12.93 -2.87 7.83
N HIS A 191 12.09 -3.58 7.07
CA HIS A 191 12.23 -5.02 6.80
C HIS A 191 12.92 -5.35 5.46
N LEU A 192 13.44 -4.35 4.71
CA LEU A 192 14.16 -4.59 3.46
C LEU A 192 15.32 -5.58 3.60
N ARG A 193 16.00 -5.56 4.76
CA ARG A 193 17.09 -6.50 5.06
C ARG A 193 16.61 -7.94 5.12
N ASP A 194 15.42 -8.18 5.68
CA ASP A 194 14.83 -9.51 5.77
C ASP A 194 14.36 -9.99 4.40
N ILE A 195 13.79 -9.09 3.58
CA ILE A 195 13.46 -9.38 2.18
C ILE A 195 14.70 -9.77 1.40
N SER A 196 15.83 -9.06 1.56
CA SER A 196 17.08 -9.39 0.86
C SER A 196 17.65 -10.77 1.21
N ARG A 197 17.23 -11.35 2.35
CA ARG A 197 17.61 -12.72 2.76
C ARG A 197 16.63 -13.77 2.26
N ILE A 198 15.41 -13.36 1.94
CA ILE A 198 14.36 -14.20 1.38
C ILE A 198 14.53 -14.17 -0.13
N ALA A 199 15.32 -15.12 -0.61
CA ALA A 199 15.46 -15.53 -2.00
C ALA A 199 14.13 -15.39 -2.78
N THR A 200 13.91 -14.22 -3.40
CA THR A 200 12.77 -13.89 -4.25
C THR A 200 13.29 -13.17 -5.48
N GLY A 201 12.93 -13.61 -6.69
CA GLY A 201 13.55 -13.08 -7.92
C GLY A 201 13.29 -11.59 -8.17
N VAL A 202 12.14 -11.08 -7.71
CA VAL A 202 11.81 -9.64 -7.70
C VAL A 202 11.05 -9.37 -6.40
N ALA A 203 11.47 -8.33 -5.68
CA ALA A 203 10.74 -7.76 -4.56
C ALA A 203 10.39 -6.31 -4.90
N SER A 204 9.12 -5.93 -4.79
CA SER A 204 8.69 -4.57 -5.12
C SER A 204 8.05 -3.89 -3.91
N ILE A 205 8.58 -2.73 -3.53
CA ILE A 205 8.00 -1.84 -2.52
C ILE A 205 6.74 -1.22 -3.11
N GLY A 206 5.61 -1.29 -2.40
CA GLY A 206 4.32 -0.95 -2.98
C GLY A 206 3.85 -1.95 -4.05
N GLY A 207 4.39 -3.17 -4.06
CA GLY A 207 4.31 -4.11 -5.19
C GLY A 207 2.91 -4.60 -5.55
N ALA A 208 1.97 -4.56 -4.61
CA ALA A 208 0.55 -4.84 -4.87
C ALA A 208 -0.19 -3.67 -5.55
N GLY A 209 0.51 -2.54 -5.79
CA GLY A 209 -0.05 -1.36 -6.44
C GLY A 209 -1.08 -0.66 -5.56
N THR A 210 -2.25 -0.39 -6.11
CA THR A 210 -3.41 0.20 -5.42
C THR A 210 -3.89 -0.61 -4.22
N PHE A 211 -3.62 -1.91 -4.20
CA PHE A 211 -3.98 -2.82 -3.10
C PHE A 211 -2.86 -2.99 -2.07
N ASP A 212 -1.77 -2.25 -2.23
CA ASP A 212 -0.68 -2.27 -1.28
C ASP A 212 -1.06 -1.59 0.04
N GLY A 213 -0.43 -2.03 1.12
CA GLY A 213 -0.59 -1.45 2.45
C GLY A 213 -0.37 0.06 2.45
N ILE A 214 0.57 0.58 1.65
CA ILE A 214 0.85 2.02 1.55
C ILE A 214 -0.40 2.79 1.06
N VAL A 215 -0.96 2.39 -0.09
CA VAL A 215 -2.13 3.07 -0.70
C VAL A 215 -3.37 2.88 0.16
N LEU A 216 -3.70 1.63 0.49
CA LEU A 216 -4.92 1.32 1.23
C LEU A 216 -4.94 2.01 2.59
N SER A 217 -3.81 2.02 3.30
CA SER A 217 -3.73 2.63 4.63
C SER A 217 -3.90 4.14 4.56
N GLY A 218 -3.21 4.82 3.63
CA GLY A 218 -3.35 6.27 3.44
C GLY A 218 -4.79 6.67 3.06
N ILE A 219 -5.36 5.99 2.07
CA ILE A 219 -6.69 6.32 1.53
C ILE A 219 -7.80 6.00 2.52
N VAL A 220 -7.76 4.84 3.18
CA VAL A 220 -8.77 4.49 4.18
C VAL A 220 -8.66 5.42 5.39
N ALA A 221 -7.45 5.74 5.86
CA ALA A 221 -7.27 6.66 6.97
C ALA A 221 -7.82 8.06 6.65
N ALA A 222 -7.51 8.61 5.48
CA ALA A 222 -8.02 9.90 5.02
C ALA A 222 -9.55 9.89 4.84
N TYR A 223 -10.10 8.79 4.30
CA TYR A 223 -11.54 8.65 4.14
C TYR A 223 -12.29 8.63 5.47
N LEU A 224 -11.73 8.00 6.50
CA LEU A 224 -12.35 7.85 7.82
C LEU A 224 -12.16 9.07 8.75
N ALA A 225 -11.17 9.92 8.50
CA ALA A 225 -10.92 11.16 9.23
C ALA A 225 -12.00 12.23 8.98
#